data_AF-A0A178D908-F1
#
_entry.id   AF-A0A178D908-F1
#
_cell.length_a   1.000
_cell.length_b   1.000
_cell.length_c   1.000
_cell.angle_alpha   90.00
_cell.angle_beta   90.00
_cell.angle_gamma   90.00
#
_symmetry.space_group_name_H-M   'P 1'
#
loop_
_entity.id
_entity.type
_entity.pdbx_description
1 polymer ?
#
loop_
_entity_poly.entity_id
_entity_poly.type
_entity_poly.pdbx_seq_one_letter_code
_entity_poly.pdbx_strand_id
1 'polypeptide(L)'
;MTEHLAGTPSSVLATHSIDPSQQEISHPPKSYTYYHAGPLFTIAELHTNALLAQAIQKCSSGKFIPVLPQDLEQRDQSPHSIRDEDIRALLSCDMAMFTYDGTELDAGTVVEYMVAKMADIPAVVLRTDFRGAGDQAETGDAWNLMSSNWPRTVGVSAHAMVGYKTSLQRAQAGVEGTRGRTVGESMIDDVAQKVVDAFEKVLKEPPRLPKELRERVYQWLALMPGFKKGSDQDNVELLAKLCKDKQSRGLL
;
A
#
# COMPACT_ATOMS: atom_id res chain seq x y z
N MET A 1 -10.78 34.61 -42.45
CA MET A 1 -9.67 33.71 -42.06
C MET A 1 -9.71 33.58 -40.56
N THR A 2 -10.37 32.53 -40.09
CA THR A 2 -10.39 32.11 -38.69
C THR A 2 -9.28 31.08 -38.52
N GLU A 3 -8.16 31.48 -37.92
CA GLU A 3 -7.12 30.53 -37.54
C GLU A 3 -7.61 29.68 -36.38
N HIS A 4 -7.68 28.37 -36.64
CA HIS A 4 -7.76 27.35 -35.61
C HIS A 4 -6.49 27.41 -34.77
N LEU A 5 -6.59 27.92 -33.54
CA LEU A 5 -5.58 27.65 -32.51
C LEU A 5 -5.65 26.17 -32.17
N ALA A 6 -4.74 25.40 -32.77
CA ALA A 6 -4.45 24.04 -32.40
C ALA A 6 -4.05 24.01 -30.92
N GLY A 7 -4.76 23.21 -30.12
CA GLY A 7 -4.48 23.06 -28.69
C GLY A 7 -3.05 22.63 -28.46
N THR A 8 -2.32 23.42 -27.68
CA THR A 8 -0.98 23.09 -27.18
C THR A 8 -1.06 21.72 -26.48
N PRO A 9 -0.23 20.72 -26.83
CA PRO A 9 -0.21 19.46 -26.10
C PRO A 9 0.10 19.76 -24.64
N SER A 10 -0.75 19.28 -23.73
CA SER A 10 -0.54 19.37 -22.29
C SER A 10 0.87 18.85 -21.99
N SER A 11 1.76 19.75 -21.59
CA SER A 11 3.15 19.44 -21.31
C SER A 11 3.21 18.38 -20.21
N VAL A 12 4.03 17.34 -20.41
CA VAL A 12 4.38 16.33 -19.38
C VAL A 12 4.89 17.00 -18.09
N LEU A 13 5.28 18.28 -18.14
CA LEU A 13 5.74 19.09 -17.01
C LEU A 13 4.61 19.62 -16.11
N ALA A 14 3.34 19.44 -16.48
CA ALA A 14 2.18 19.79 -15.64
C ALA A 14 1.85 18.68 -14.63
N THR A 15 2.85 18.02 -14.05
CA THR A 15 2.69 16.89 -13.12
C THR A 15 2.02 17.27 -11.79
N HIS A 16 1.71 18.54 -11.56
CA HIS A 16 0.94 19.02 -10.40
C HIS A 16 -0.49 19.44 -10.75
N SER A 17 -0.91 19.28 -12.01
CA SER A 17 -2.27 19.57 -12.46
C SER A 17 -3.08 18.28 -12.44
N ILE A 18 -4.21 18.30 -11.73
CA ILE A 18 -5.20 17.22 -11.80
C ILE A 18 -5.68 17.16 -13.25
N ASP A 19 -5.44 16.06 -13.95
CA ASP A 19 -5.99 15.85 -15.29
C ASP A 19 -7.53 15.79 -15.15
N PRO A 20 -8.29 16.78 -15.69
CA PRO A 20 -9.75 16.80 -15.56
C PRO A 20 -10.43 15.61 -16.23
N SER A 21 -9.70 14.90 -17.11
CA SER A 21 -10.16 13.68 -17.76
C SER A 21 -9.89 12.42 -16.92
N GLN A 22 -9.28 12.53 -15.73
CA GLN A 22 -9.41 11.54 -14.66
C GLN A 22 -10.82 11.65 -14.07
N GLN A 23 -11.80 11.24 -14.87
CA GLN A 23 -13.22 11.25 -14.52
C GLN A 23 -13.46 10.42 -13.26
N GLU A 24 -14.42 10.86 -12.45
CA GLU A 24 -15.04 10.00 -11.44
C GLU A 24 -15.42 8.66 -12.09
N ILE A 25 -14.94 7.57 -11.50
CA ILE A 25 -15.25 6.22 -11.96
C ILE A 25 -16.76 6.04 -11.81
N SER A 26 -17.48 5.83 -12.91
CA SER A 26 -18.94 5.67 -12.88
C SER A 26 -19.40 4.49 -12.00
N HIS A 27 -18.53 3.49 -11.86
CA HIS A 27 -18.74 2.30 -11.03
C HIS A 27 -17.44 1.94 -10.28
N PRO A 28 -17.17 2.58 -9.13
CA PRO A 28 -15.98 2.25 -8.35
C PRO A 28 -16.02 0.78 -7.90
N PRO A 29 -14.87 0.08 -7.86
CA PRO A 29 -14.80 -1.29 -7.35
C PRO A 29 -15.46 -1.42 -5.98
N LYS A 30 -16.22 -2.50 -5.78
CA LYS A 30 -16.83 -2.84 -4.48
C LYS A 30 -15.80 -3.29 -3.44
N SER A 31 -14.66 -3.81 -3.91
CA SER A 31 -13.56 -4.28 -3.09
C SER A 31 -12.22 -3.97 -3.77
N TYR A 32 -11.17 -3.91 -2.96
CA TYR A 32 -9.79 -3.64 -3.35
C TYR A 32 -8.86 -4.64 -2.69
N THR A 33 -7.91 -5.18 -3.45
CA THR A 33 -6.81 -5.96 -2.89
C THR A 33 -5.70 -5.04 -2.40
N TYR A 34 -5.07 -5.37 -1.28
CA TYR A 34 -3.90 -4.65 -0.81
C TYR A 34 -2.74 -5.58 -0.48
N TYR A 35 -1.55 -5.22 -0.94
CA TYR A 35 -0.33 -5.90 -0.56
C TYR A 35 0.06 -5.47 0.86
N HIS A 36 0.23 -6.42 1.78
CA HIS A 36 0.59 -6.14 3.17
C HIS A 36 2.08 -6.41 3.38
N ALA A 37 2.88 -5.39 3.12
CA ALA A 37 4.33 -5.41 3.32
C ALA A 37 4.69 -5.14 4.78
N GLY A 38 5.69 -5.85 5.27
CA GLY A 38 6.25 -5.69 6.60
C GLY A 38 7.24 -6.81 6.92
N PRO A 39 7.95 -6.72 8.05
CA PRO A 39 8.75 -7.83 8.55
C PRO A 39 7.88 -9.10 8.73
N LEU A 40 8.46 -10.27 8.50
CA LEU A 40 7.75 -11.56 8.52
C LEU A 40 8.66 -12.74 8.90
N PHE A 41 9.63 -12.47 9.78
CA PHE A 41 10.65 -13.44 10.20
C PHE A 41 10.46 -13.92 11.64
N THR A 42 9.75 -13.16 12.47
CA THR A 42 9.48 -13.54 13.86
C THR A 42 8.02 -13.93 14.08
N ILE A 43 7.77 -14.67 15.17
CA ILE A 43 6.39 -15.02 15.57
C ILE A 43 5.54 -13.77 15.81
N ALA A 44 6.14 -12.71 16.38
CA ALA A 44 5.42 -11.47 16.64
C ALA A 44 4.98 -10.80 15.33
N GLU A 45 5.86 -10.79 14.34
CA GLU A 45 5.61 -10.22 13.01
C GLU A 45 4.55 -11.01 12.24
N LEU A 46 4.76 -12.32 12.06
CA LEU A 46 3.82 -13.19 11.34
C LEU A 46 2.42 -13.17 11.97
N HIS A 47 2.36 -13.24 13.30
CA HIS A 47 1.10 -13.22 14.04
C HIS A 47 0.39 -11.86 13.90
N THR A 48 1.14 -10.76 13.99
CA THR A 48 0.58 -9.42 13.83
C THR A 48 0.07 -9.19 12.42
N ASN A 49 0.85 -9.56 11.39
CA ASN A 49 0.46 -9.40 9.99
C ASN A 49 -0.84 -10.15 9.70
N ALA A 50 -0.96 -11.41 10.14
CA ALA A 50 -2.14 -12.24 9.95
C ALA A 50 -3.38 -11.68 10.68
N LEU A 51 -3.25 -11.34 11.97
CA LEU A 51 -4.38 -10.83 12.75
C LEU A 51 -4.85 -9.45 12.28
N LEU A 52 -3.91 -8.56 11.96
CA LEU A 52 -4.23 -7.24 11.45
C LEU A 52 -4.92 -7.32 10.08
N ALA A 53 -4.46 -8.21 9.20
CA ALA A 53 -5.09 -8.46 7.91
C ALA A 53 -6.56 -8.92 8.06
N GLN A 54 -6.82 -9.87 8.95
CA GLN A 54 -8.17 -10.34 9.26
C GLN A 54 -9.04 -9.21 9.84
N ALA A 55 -8.49 -8.42 10.76
CA ALA A 55 -9.21 -7.31 11.38
C ALA A 55 -9.54 -6.20 10.38
N ILE A 56 -8.62 -5.84 9.47
CA ILE A 56 -8.87 -4.86 8.39
C ILE A 56 -10.00 -5.35 7.48
N GLN A 57 -9.95 -6.62 7.06
CA GLN A 57 -10.99 -7.18 6.21
C GLN A 57 -12.36 -7.18 6.91
N LYS A 58 -12.39 -7.54 8.20
CA LYS A 58 -13.61 -7.51 9.02
C LYS A 58 -14.15 -6.09 9.22
N CYS A 59 -13.32 -5.15 9.67
CA CYS A 59 -13.71 -3.76 9.94
C CYS A 59 -14.20 -3.05 8.66
N SER A 60 -13.62 -3.39 7.51
CA SER A 60 -14.04 -2.87 6.21
C SER A 60 -15.22 -3.61 5.57
N SER A 61 -15.82 -4.58 6.26
CA SER A 61 -16.91 -5.43 5.72
C SER A 61 -16.52 -6.10 4.39
N GLY A 62 -15.27 -6.52 4.26
CA GLY A 62 -14.73 -7.19 3.08
C GLY A 62 -14.31 -6.25 1.94
N LYS A 63 -14.37 -4.92 2.12
CA LYS A 63 -13.94 -3.96 1.10
C LYS A 63 -12.44 -4.02 0.84
N PHE A 64 -11.61 -4.21 1.88
CA PHE A 64 -10.16 -4.34 1.75
C PHE A 64 -9.73 -5.78 1.96
N ILE A 65 -9.17 -6.40 0.92
CA ILE A 65 -8.81 -7.81 0.87
C ILE A 65 -7.28 -7.93 0.93
N PRO A 66 -6.71 -8.54 1.99
CA PRO A 66 -5.27 -8.64 2.14
C PRO A 66 -4.65 -9.63 1.15
N VAL A 67 -3.45 -9.30 0.68
CA VAL A 67 -2.50 -10.23 0.07
C VAL A 67 -1.24 -10.18 0.92
N LEU A 68 -0.95 -11.29 1.62
CA LEU A 68 0.17 -11.42 2.54
C LEU A 68 1.32 -12.15 1.86
N PRO A 69 2.56 -11.62 1.85
CA PRO A 69 3.71 -12.28 1.24
C PRO A 69 3.96 -13.67 1.83
N GLN A 70 3.78 -13.82 3.15
CA GLN A 70 3.97 -15.10 3.84
C GLN A 70 2.94 -16.18 3.48
N ASP A 71 1.83 -15.82 2.82
CA ASP A 71 0.80 -16.78 2.39
C ASP A 71 0.99 -17.23 0.93
N LEU A 72 1.93 -16.63 0.19
CA LEU A 72 2.17 -16.94 -1.21
C LEU A 72 2.88 -18.30 -1.34
N GLU A 73 2.29 -19.21 -2.13
CA GLU A 73 2.84 -20.55 -2.33
C GLU A 73 4.05 -20.53 -3.27
N GLN A 74 5.23 -20.56 -2.68
CA GLN A 74 6.49 -20.57 -3.42
C GLN A 74 6.93 -21.99 -3.79
N ARG A 75 6.77 -22.37 -5.06
CA ARG A 75 7.31 -23.64 -5.62
C ARG A 75 8.85 -23.65 -5.73
N ASP A 76 9.46 -22.47 -5.85
CA ASP A 76 10.91 -22.27 -5.96
C ASP A 76 11.34 -21.26 -4.89
N GLN A 77 12.15 -21.72 -3.95
CA GLN A 77 12.60 -20.99 -2.76
C GLN A 77 13.92 -20.22 -2.99
N SER A 78 14.38 -20.09 -4.24
CA SER A 78 15.56 -19.27 -4.55
C SER A 78 15.25 -17.78 -4.30
N PRO A 79 16.21 -16.99 -3.78
CA PRO A 79 15.98 -15.58 -3.46
C PRO A 79 15.44 -14.75 -4.64
N HIS A 80 15.85 -15.06 -5.86
CA HIS A 80 15.37 -14.41 -7.08
C HIS A 80 13.88 -14.70 -7.32
N SER A 81 13.47 -15.97 -7.19
CA SER A 81 12.07 -16.38 -7.37
C SER A 81 11.15 -15.79 -6.30
N ILE A 82 11.62 -15.72 -5.04
CA ILE A 82 10.88 -15.10 -3.94
C ILE A 82 10.64 -13.62 -4.23
N ARG A 83 11.72 -12.86 -4.49
CA ARG A 83 11.63 -11.45 -4.86
C ARG A 83 10.69 -11.19 -6.04
N ASP A 84 10.79 -12.03 -7.08
CA ASP A 84 9.96 -11.90 -8.27
C ASP A 84 8.47 -12.13 -7.97
N GLU A 85 8.15 -13.05 -7.08
CA GLU A 85 6.79 -13.33 -6.64
C GLU A 85 6.22 -12.17 -5.82
N ASP A 86 7.00 -11.65 -4.87
CA ASP A 86 6.63 -10.49 -4.04
C ASP A 86 6.38 -9.24 -4.89
N ILE A 87 7.29 -8.90 -5.81
CA ILE A 87 7.12 -7.76 -6.73
C ILE A 87 5.87 -7.94 -7.60
N ARG A 88 5.62 -9.14 -8.13
CA ARG A 88 4.43 -9.40 -8.95
C ARG A 88 3.14 -9.31 -8.13
N ALA A 89 3.14 -9.83 -6.91
CA ALA A 89 2.01 -9.74 -6.00
C ALA A 89 1.70 -8.28 -5.65
N LEU A 90 2.72 -7.50 -5.30
CA LEU A 90 2.62 -6.07 -5.05
C LEU A 90 2.01 -5.33 -6.24
N LEU A 91 2.58 -5.49 -7.43
CA LEU A 91 2.09 -4.80 -8.64
C LEU A 91 0.64 -5.18 -8.94
N SER A 92 0.28 -6.46 -8.73
CA SER A 92 -1.06 -6.98 -9.00
C SER A 92 -2.13 -6.47 -8.02
N CYS A 93 -1.75 -6.02 -6.82
CA CYS A 93 -2.67 -5.46 -5.83
C CYS A 93 -3.13 -4.04 -6.20
N ASP A 94 -4.31 -3.63 -5.74
CA ASP A 94 -4.87 -2.30 -6.05
C ASP A 94 -4.19 -1.17 -5.29
N MET A 95 -3.74 -1.49 -4.08
CA MET A 95 -3.07 -0.61 -3.13
C MET A 95 -2.06 -1.42 -2.32
N ALA A 96 -1.35 -0.77 -1.41
CA ALA A 96 -0.44 -1.44 -0.50
C ALA A 96 -0.43 -0.80 0.89
N MET A 97 -0.08 -1.60 1.90
CA MET A 97 0.25 -1.14 3.24
C MET A 97 1.67 -1.58 3.58
N PHE A 98 2.44 -0.69 4.20
CA PHE A 98 3.83 -0.93 4.59
C PHE A 98 3.98 -0.71 6.09
N THR A 99 4.41 -1.74 6.81
CA THR A 99 4.65 -1.66 8.27
C THR A 99 6.06 -1.16 8.55
N TYR A 100 6.16 0.08 9.03
CA TYR A 100 7.40 0.79 9.33
C TYR A 100 7.66 0.82 10.84
N ASP A 101 7.70 -0.34 11.47
CA ASP A 101 8.02 -0.49 12.88
C ASP A 101 9.51 -0.64 13.15
N GLY A 102 9.94 -0.25 14.34
CA GLY A 102 11.33 -0.34 14.78
C GLY A 102 12.15 0.93 14.56
N THR A 103 13.40 0.88 14.99
CA THR A 103 14.38 1.96 14.83
C THR A 103 14.92 2.01 13.41
N GLU A 104 15.27 0.85 12.86
CA GLU A 104 15.64 0.67 11.46
C GLU A 104 14.46 0.04 10.73
N LEU A 105 14.17 0.54 9.54
CA LEU A 105 13.13 -0.03 8.70
C LEU A 105 13.61 -1.36 8.12
N ASP A 106 12.69 -2.30 7.95
CA ASP A 106 12.98 -3.50 7.16
C ASP A 106 13.27 -3.10 5.71
N ALA A 107 14.45 -3.47 5.23
CA ALA A 107 14.93 -3.06 3.92
C ALA A 107 14.08 -3.66 2.78
N GLY A 108 13.54 -4.86 2.96
CA GLY A 108 12.61 -5.48 2.00
C GLY A 108 11.36 -4.63 1.83
N THR A 109 10.72 -4.28 2.94
CA THR A 109 9.52 -3.42 3.00
C THR A 109 9.78 -2.05 2.35
N VAL A 110 10.95 -1.45 2.56
CA VAL A 110 11.33 -0.17 1.91
C VAL A 110 11.47 -0.32 0.39
N VAL A 111 12.09 -1.40 -0.09
CA VAL A 111 12.21 -1.68 -1.53
C VAL A 111 10.82 -1.85 -2.16
N GLU A 112 9.94 -2.61 -1.51
CA GLU A 112 8.57 -2.80 -1.95
C GLU A 112 7.79 -1.48 -1.99
N TYR A 113 7.94 -0.63 -0.96
CA TYR A 113 7.34 0.70 -0.94
C TYR A 113 7.79 1.53 -2.14
N MET A 114 9.09 1.53 -2.43
CA MET A 114 9.62 2.28 -3.55
C MET A 114 9.12 1.75 -4.91
N VAL A 115 9.04 0.43 -5.09
CA VAL A 115 8.42 -0.18 -6.28
C VAL A 115 6.96 0.24 -6.41
N ALA A 116 6.21 0.26 -5.31
CA ALA A 116 4.83 0.73 -5.30
C ALA A 116 4.71 2.20 -5.74
N LYS A 117 5.62 3.07 -5.30
CA LYS A 117 5.67 4.48 -5.73
C LYS A 117 6.03 4.63 -7.20
N MET A 118 6.96 3.83 -7.71
CA MET A 118 7.30 3.79 -9.14
C MET A 118 6.13 3.34 -10.02
N ALA A 119 5.24 2.50 -9.47
CA ALA A 119 4.04 2.01 -10.14
C ALA A 119 2.78 2.88 -9.89
N ASP A 120 2.93 4.02 -9.19
CA ASP A 120 1.85 4.91 -8.75
C ASP A 120 0.74 4.20 -7.97
N ILE A 121 1.10 3.19 -7.17
CA ILE A 121 0.17 2.45 -6.33
C ILE A 121 -0.16 3.28 -5.07
N PRO A 122 -1.44 3.51 -4.75
CA PRO A 122 -1.82 4.19 -3.52
C PRO A 122 -1.40 3.36 -2.30
N ALA A 123 -0.82 4.03 -1.30
CA ALA A 123 -0.13 3.37 -0.19
C ALA A 123 -0.59 3.89 1.18
N VAL A 124 -0.58 3.01 2.18
CA VAL A 124 -0.62 3.37 3.60
C VAL A 124 0.69 2.97 4.24
N VAL A 125 1.30 3.87 5.00
CA VAL A 125 2.46 3.53 5.85
C VAL A 125 1.97 3.44 7.28
N LEU A 126 2.02 2.26 7.87
CA LEU A 126 1.62 2.00 9.25
C LEU A 126 2.85 1.98 10.14
N ARG A 127 2.82 2.73 11.23
CA ARG A 127 3.80 2.63 12.32
C ARG A 127 3.09 2.52 13.65
N THR A 128 3.33 1.42 14.35
CA THR A 128 2.83 1.16 15.70
C THR A 128 3.85 1.50 16.80
N ASP A 129 5.14 1.54 16.45
CA ASP A 129 6.22 1.95 17.33
C ASP A 129 6.16 3.45 17.65
N PHE A 130 5.94 3.78 18.92
CA PHE A 130 5.81 5.15 19.39
C PHE A 130 7.14 5.89 19.53
N ARG A 131 8.26 5.18 19.44
CA ARG A 131 9.57 5.79 19.51
C ARG A 131 9.83 6.56 18.22
N GLY A 132 10.46 7.73 18.35
CA GLY A 132 11.02 8.42 17.20
C GLY A 132 12.07 7.55 16.52
N ALA A 133 12.10 7.57 15.20
CA ALA A 133 13.15 7.00 14.38
C ALA A 133 13.40 7.89 13.16
N GLY A 134 14.48 7.61 12.44
CA GLY A 134 14.90 8.43 11.31
C GLY A 134 15.53 9.78 11.71
N ASP A 135 15.49 10.71 10.78
CA ASP A 135 16.27 11.95 10.75
C ASP A 135 15.40 13.21 10.67
N GLN A 136 14.10 13.09 10.94
CA GLN A 136 13.11 14.16 10.76
C GLN A 136 12.74 14.92 12.05
N ALA A 137 13.45 14.68 13.15
CA ALA A 137 13.22 15.31 14.47
C ALA A 137 11.73 15.27 14.90
N GLU A 138 11.27 16.24 15.71
CA GLU A 138 9.92 16.22 16.29
C GLU A 138 8.79 16.60 15.31
N THR A 139 9.12 17.16 14.14
CA THR A 139 8.13 17.77 13.23
C THR A 139 7.79 16.95 12.00
N GLY A 140 8.53 15.87 11.73
CA GLY A 140 8.29 15.01 10.57
C GLY A 140 7.86 13.59 10.95
N ASP A 141 7.84 12.71 9.95
CA ASP A 141 7.48 11.32 10.18
C ASP A 141 8.55 10.61 11.03
N ALA A 142 8.11 9.65 11.84
CA ALA A 142 8.98 8.89 12.75
C ALA A 142 9.75 7.77 12.03
N TRP A 143 10.21 8.02 10.81
CA TRP A 143 11.04 7.14 9.99
C TRP A 143 11.96 7.96 9.09
N ASN A 144 12.82 7.29 8.31
CA ASN A 144 13.79 7.95 7.44
C ASN A 144 13.13 8.90 6.42
N LEU A 145 13.65 10.13 6.30
CA LEU A 145 13.07 11.18 5.45
C LEU A 145 12.92 10.79 3.97
N MET A 146 13.73 9.86 3.48
CA MET A 146 13.68 9.41 2.08
C MET A 146 12.40 8.63 1.76
N SER A 147 11.68 8.13 2.77
CA SER A 147 10.39 7.45 2.59
C SER A 147 9.17 8.37 2.79
N SER A 148 9.39 9.65 3.08
CA SER A 148 8.34 10.61 3.44
C SER A 148 7.94 11.47 2.25
N ASN A 149 6.76 12.12 2.34
CA ASN A 149 6.26 13.08 1.34
C ASN A 149 6.03 12.53 -0.08
N TRP A 150 6.00 11.21 -0.26
CA TRP A 150 5.59 10.62 -1.53
C TRP A 150 4.08 10.78 -1.73
N PRO A 151 3.62 11.08 -2.95
CA PRO A 151 2.20 11.27 -3.21
C PRO A 151 1.43 9.95 -3.15
N ARG A 152 0.10 10.04 -2.94
CA ARG A 152 -0.76 8.87 -2.77
C ARG A 152 -0.24 7.95 -1.67
N THR A 153 0.16 8.57 -0.56
CA THR A 153 0.61 7.88 0.64
C THR A 153 -0.01 8.53 1.86
N VAL A 154 -0.67 7.73 2.70
CA VAL A 154 -1.18 8.17 4.00
C VAL A 154 -0.40 7.46 5.12
N GLY A 155 0.25 8.25 5.99
CA GLY A 155 0.88 7.75 7.20
C GLY A 155 -0.13 7.51 8.33
N VAL A 156 0.00 6.41 9.05
CA VAL A 156 -0.80 6.03 10.20
C VAL A 156 0.12 5.74 11.38
N SER A 157 0.06 6.61 12.39
CA SER A 157 0.76 6.40 13.67
C SER A 157 -0.20 5.83 14.71
N ALA A 158 0.08 4.62 15.20
CA ALA A 158 -0.75 3.90 16.15
C ALA A 158 0.05 3.40 17.35
N HIS A 159 0.33 4.31 18.30
CA HIS A 159 1.14 4.02 19.50
C HIS A 159 0.69 2.76 20.27
N ALA A 160 1.40 1.64 20.07
CA ALA A 160 1.01 0.33 20.56
C ALA A 160 0.84 0.30 22.09
N MET A 161 1.75 0.92 22.84
CA MET A 161 1.68 0.97 24.31
C MET A 161 0.46 1.75 24.84
N VAL A 162 0.07 2.82 24.14
CA VAL A 162 -1.15 3.58 24.48
C VAL A 162 -2.37 2.72 24.17
N GLY A 163 -2.43 2.13 22.97
CA GLY A 163 -3.52 1.24 22.57
C GLY A 163 -3.72 0.06 23.52
N TYR A 164 -2.62 -0.56 23.96
CA TYR A 164 -2.64 -1.65 24.93
C TYR A 164 -3.22 -1.19 26.28
N LYS A 165 -2.73 -0.08 26.84
CA LYS A 165 -3.22 0.45 28.13
C LYS A 165 -4.69 0.84 28.06
N THR A 166 -5.12 1.49 26.98
CA THR A 166 -6.52 1.85 26.77
C THR A 166 -7.40 0.60 26.69
N SER A 167 -6.96 -0.42 25.95
CA SER A 167 -7.69 -1.70 25.84
C SER A 167 -7.76 -2.45 27.18
N LEU A 168 -6.67 -2.44 27.96
CA LEU A 168 -6.62 -3.03 29.29
C LEU A 168 -7.60 -2.35 30.25
N GLN A 169 -7.65 -1.02 30.25
CA GLN A 169 -8.58 -0.24 31.08
C GLN A 169 -10.04 -0.55 30.72
N ARG A 170 -10.38 -0.60 29.42
CA ARG A 170 -11.74 -0.95 28.95
C ARG A 170 -12.14 -2.37 29.42
N ALA A 171 -11.21 -3.33 29.31
CA ALA A 171 -11.44 -4.69 29.76
C ALA A 171 -11.67 -4.78 31.29
N GLN A 172 -10.88 -4.05 32.08
CA GLN A 172 -11.02 -3.99 33.54
C GLN A 172 -12.31 -3.31 34.00
N ALA A 173 -12.76 -2.29 33.27
CA ALA A 173 -14.01 -1.57 33.54
C ALA A 173 -15.26 -2.35 33.10
N GLY A 174 -15.13 -3.50 32.44
CA GLY A 174 -16.26 -4.31 31.99
C GLY A 174 -17.12 -3.63 30.91
N VAL A 175 -16.50 -2.82 30.04
CA VAL A 175 -17.21 -2.07 28.99
C VAL A 175 -17.94 -3.03 28.03
N GLU A 176 -19.19 -2.71 27.67
CA GLU A 176 -19.95 -3.49 26.69
C GLU A 176 -19.20 -3.58 25.35
N GLY A 177 -19.15 -4.77 24.75
CA GLY A 177 -18.39 -5.04 23.53
C GLY A 177 -16.96 -5.56 23.73
N THR A 178 -16.40 -5.51 24.95
CA THR A 178 -15.10 -6.16 25.27
C THR A 178 -15.26 -7.58 25.83
N ARG A 179 -16.49 -8.03 26.09
CA ARG A 179 -16.76 -9.34 26.69
C ARG A 179 -16.36 -10.46 25.72
N GLY A 180 -15.45 -11.32 26.17
CA GLY A 180 -14.93 -12.45 25.37
C GLY A 180 -13.82 -12.06 24.38
N ARG A 181 -13.36 -10.81 24.39
CA ARG A 181 -12.20 -10.36 23.61
C ARG A 181 -10.98 -10.20 24.52
N THR A 182 -9.81 -10.51 24.00
CA THR A 182 -8.53 -10.21 24.65
C THR A 182 -8.18 -8.72 24.46
N VAL A 183 -7.26 -8.23 25.30
CA VAL A 183 -6.69 -6.88 25.17
C VAL A 183 -6.01 -6.71 23.81
N GLY A 184 -5.32 -7.74 23.33
CA GLY A 184 -4.65 -7.75 22.03
C GLY A 184 -5.62 -7.65 20.85
N GLU A 185 -6.72 -8.40 20.88
CA GLU A 185 -7.76 -8.32 19.83
C GLU A 185 -8.39 -6.93 19.77
N SER A 186 -8.67 -6.31 20.92
CA SER A 186 -9.24 -4.96 20.97
C SER A 186 -8.26 -3.91 20.41
N MET A 187 -6.97 -4.05 20.72
CA MET A 187 -5.93 -3.18 20.19
C MET A 187 -5.79 -3.34 18.66
N ILE A 188 -5.82 -4.58 18.15
CA ILE A 188 -5.74 -4.86 16.72
C ILE A 188 -6.96 -4.28 15.98
N ASP A 189 -8.17 -4.40 16.52
CA ASP A 189 -9.38 -3.79 15.93
C ASP A 189 -9.25 -2.25 15.83
N ASP A 190 -8.72 -1.59 16.87
CA ASP A 190 -8.49 -0.14 16.88
C ASP A 190 -7.45 0.29 15.83
N VAL A 191 -6.37 -0.48 15.65
CA VAL A 191 -5.36 -0.23 14.60
C VAL A 191 -5.96 -0.48 13.21
N ALA A 192 -6.68 -1.58 13.04
CA ALA A 192 -7.34 -1.94 11.79
C ALA A 192 -8.28 -0.84 11.31
N GLN A 193 -9.10 -0.27 12.20
CA GLN A 193 -9.99 0.83 11.83
C GLN A 193 -9.22 2.05 11.31
N LYS A 194 -8.10 2.43 11.95
CA LYS A 194 -7.26 3.54 11.46
C LYS A 194 -6.69 3.27 10.09
N VAL A 195 -6.29 2.03 9.80
CA VAL A 195 -5.81 1.62 8.48
C VAL A 195 -6.93 1.67 7.45
N VAL A 196 -8.13 1.20 7.79
CA VAL A 196 -9.32 1.30 6.92
C VAL A 196 -9.61 2.76 6.57
N ASP A 197 -9.61 3.66 7.56
CA ASP A 197 -9.83 5.09 7.35
C ASP A 197 -8.74 5.70 6.43
N ALA A 198 -7.48 5.25 6.58
CA ALA A 198 -6.37 5.67 5.73
C ALA A 198 -6.48 5.14 4.30
N PHE A 199 -6.93 3.90 4.10
CA PHE A 199 -7.22 3.35 2.78
C PHE A 199 -8.34 4.13 2.08
N GLU A 200 -9.43 4.44 2.80
CA GLU A 200 -10.51 5.28 2.27
C GLU A 200 -10.03 6.68 1.89
N LYS A 201 -9.08 7.23 2.65
CA LYS A 201 -8.47 8.53 2.36
C LYS A 201 -7.60 8.47 1.10
N VAL A 202 -6.67 7.52 1.02
CA VAL A 202 -5.71 7.44 -0.10
C VAL A 202 -6.39 7.06 -1.42
N LEU A 203 -7.49 6.30 -1.39
CA LEU A 203 -8.27 6.00 -2.59
C LEU A 203 -8.90 7.22 -3.26
N LYS A 204 -9.10 8.30 -2.50
CA LYS A 204 -9.63 9.57 -3.03
C LYS A 204 -8.52 10.42 -3.68
N GLU A 205 -7.25 10.04 -3.52
CA GLU A 205 -6.14 10.75 -4.14
C GLU A 205 -6.00 10.33 -5.60
N PRO A 206 -6.04 11.29 -6.55
CA PRO A 206 -5.94 10.99 -7.96
C PRO A 206 -4.58 10.38 -8.31
N PRO A 207 -4.51 9.48 -9.30
CA PRO A 207 -3.26 8.98 -9.84
C PRO A 207 -2.33 10.13 -10.28
N ARG A 208 -1.05 10.02 -9.93
CA ARG A 208 -0.02 10.99 -10.28
C ARG A 208 0.61 10.68 -11.64
N LEU A 209 0.58 9.43 -12.07
CA LEU A 209 1.18 8.98 -13.33
C LEU A 209 0.32 9.44 -14.53
N PRO A 210 0.84 10.36 -15.38
CA PRO A 210 0.10 10.86 -16.54
C PRO A 210 -0.27 9.73 -17.51
N LYS A 211 -1.44 9.84 -18.14
CA LYS A 211 -2.00 8.83 -19.05
C LYS A 211 -1.01 8.38 -20.11
N GLU A 212 -0.25 9.31 -20.65
CA GLU A 212 0.72 9.11 -21.72
C GLU A 212 1.94 8.29 -21.27
N LEU A 213 2.23 8.27 -19.96
CA LEU A 213 3.36 7.55 -19.38
C LEU A 213 3.00 6.18 -18.80
N ARG A 214 1.72 5.92 -18.49
CA ARG A 214 1.28 4.69 -17.80
C ARG A 214 1.75 3.41 -18.47
N GLU A 215 1.53 3.29 -19.78
CA GLU A 215 1.94 2.09 -20.53
C GLU A 215 3.46 1.93 -20.55
N ARG A 216 4.21 3.01 -20.74
CA ARG A 216 5.68 2.98 -20.80
C ARG A 216 6.31 2.67 -19.45
N VAL A 217 5.75 3.19 -18.36
CA VAL A 217 6.20 2.87 -17.00
C VAL A 217 5.92 1.41 -16.68
N TYR A 218 4.73 0.89 -17.00
CA TYR A 218 4.42 -0.53 -16.75
C TYR A 218 5.23 -1.47 -17.66
N GLN A 219 5.56 -1.06 -18.88
CA GLN A 219 6.52 -1.75 -19.73
C GLN A 219 7.92 -1.76 -19.09
N TRP A 220 8.36 -0.65 -18.49
CA TRP A 220 9.65 -0.61 -17.80
C TRP A 220 9.66 -1.49 -16.54
N LEU A 221 8.59 -1.46 -15.74
CA LEU A 221 8.42 -2.32 -14.57
C LEU A 221 8.37 -3.82 -14.92
N ALA A 222 8.04 -4.16 -16.17
CA ALA A 222 8.12 -5.53 -16.67
C ALA A 222 9.55 -6.03 -16.93
N LEU A 223 10.46 -5.11 -17.25
CA LEU A 223 11.82 -5.42 -17.71
C LEU A 223 12.86 -5.17 -16.60
N MET A 224 12.74 -4.04 -15.90
CA MET A 224 13.70 -3.56 -14.91
C MET A 224 14.06 -4.59 -13.82
N PRO A 225 13.10 -5.33 -13.24
CA PRO A 225 13.43 -6.32 -12.21
C PRO A 225 14.27 -7.50 -12.73
N GLY A 226 14.25 -7.76 -14.04
CA GLY A 226 14.87 -8.95 -14.63
C GLY A 226 14.24 -10.23 -14.09
N PHE A 227 12.93 -10.40 -14.29
CA PHE A 227 12.21 -11.54 -13.75
C PHE A 227 12.76 -12.86 -14.31
N LYS A 228 12.97 -13.84 -13.43
CA LYS A 228 13.51 -15.17 -13.74
C LYS A 228 12.55 -16.03 -14.55
N LYS A 229 11.25 -15.93 -14.26
CA LYS A 229 10.18 -16.70 -14.92
C LYS A 229 9.50 -15.88 -16.02
N GLY A 230 9.26 -16.53 -17.15
CA GLY A 230 8.72 -15.90 -18.37
C GLY A 230 9.78 -15.18 -19.17
N SER A 231 9.55 -15.01 -20.47
CA SER A 231 10.35 -14.13 -21.32
C SER A 231 10.02 -12.65 -21.04
N ASP A 232 10.89 -11.74 -21.46
CA ASP A 232 10.62 -10.30 -21.42
C ASP A 232 9.31 -9.94 -22.14
N GLN A 233 9.01 -10.64 -23.23
CA GLN A 233 7.75 -10.47 -23.96
C GLN A 233 6.54 -10.86 -23.10
N ASP A 234 6.59 -12.03 -22.44
CA ASP A 234 5.50 -12.49 -21.54
C ASP A 234 5.27 -11.49 -20.40
N ASN A 235 6.36 -10.94 -19.84
CA ASN A 235 6.29 -9.97 -18.76
C ASN A 235 5.68 -8.65 -19.22
N VAL A 236 6.10 -8.12 -20.37
CA VAL A 236 5.55 -6.89 -20.94
C VAL A 236 4.05 -7.04 -21.20
N GLU A 237 3.62 -8.16 -21.76
CA GLU A 237 2.19 -8.44 -22.00
C GLU A 237 1.39 -8.50 -20.70
N LEU A 238 1.93 -9.17 -19.67
CA LEU A 238 1.31 -9.28 -18.36
C LEU A 238 1.12 -7.89 -17.72
N LEU A 239 2.18 -7.09 -17.63
CA LEU A 239 2.11 -5.78 -16.98
C LEU A 239 1.33 -4.75 -17.83
N ALA A 240 1.31 -4.89 -19.17
CA ALA A 240 0.45 -4.09 -20.03
C ALA A 240 -1.04 -4.38 -19.76
N LYS A 241 -1.41 -5.65 -19.57
CA LYS A 241 -2.77 -6.03 -19.18
C LYS A 241 -3.12 -5.44 -17.80
N LEU A 242 -2.24 -5.61 -16.82
CA LEU A 242 -2.44 -5.06 -15.48
C LEU A 242 -2.62 -3.54 -15.48
N CYS A 243 -1.83 -2.82 -16.29
CA CYS A 243 -1.96 -1.38 -16.47
C CYS A 243 -3.34 -1.00 -17.01
N LYS A 244 -3.86 -1.72 -18.01
CA LYS A 244 -5.21 -1.48 -18.55
C LYS A 244 -6.30 -1.78 -17.51
N ASP A 245 -6.16 -2.87 -16.77
CA ASP A 245 -7.12 -3.27 -15.73
C ASP A 245 -7.18 -2.21 -14.62
N LYS A 246 -6.05 -1.71 -14.14
CA LYS A 246 -5.97 -0.63 -13.14
C LYS A 246 -6.57 0.68 -13.64
N GLN A 247 -6.32 1.05 -14.89
CA GLN A 247 -6.93 2.23 -15.51
C GLN A 247 -8.45 2.11 -15.61
N SER A 248 -8.97 0.94 -15.99
CA SER A 248 -10.42 0.70 -16.08
C SER A 248 -11.13 0.83 -14.73
N ARG A 249 -10.39 0.64 -13.64
CA ARG A 249 -10.83 0.74 -12.25
C ARG A 249 -10.49 2.08 -11.61
N GLY A 250 -9.94 3.03 -12.37
CA GLY A 250 -9.49 4.35 -11.91
C GLY A 250 -8.42 4.33 -10.81
N LEU A 251 -7.64 3.26 -10.74
CA LEU A 251 -6.49 3.15 -9.83
C LEU A 251 -5.23 3.77 -10.42
N LEU A 252 -5.22 3.93 -11.76
CA LEU A 252 -4.18 4.58 -12.55
C LEU A 252 -4.73 5.66 -13.46
#